data_AF-A0A9R0W832-F1
#
_entry.id   AF-A0A9R0W832-F1
#
_cell.length_a   1.000
_cell.length_b   1.000
_cell.length_c   1.000
_cell.angle_alpha   90.00
_cell.angle_beta   90.00
_cell.angle_gamma   90.00
#
_symmetry.space_group_name_H-M   'P 1'
#
loop_
_entity.id
_entity.type
_entity.pdbx_description
1 polymer ?
#
loop_
_entity_poly.entity_id
_entity_poly.type
_entity_poly.pdbx_seq_one_letter_code
_entity_poly.pdbx_strand_id
1 'polypeptide(L)'
;MRQQPVINLKGYLVGNPITDPKFDENYKIPSAHGFGIISDQIYEAAMKNCKGNYVNPTNQLCAEVLETVDSLISEIADAHVLYKKCVVAIPEPIDDAIRRKFLLEESIEPNEAPGRPTVDCFTYGYYLAYLWMNNKMTRDALRIKEGTVGEWVRCKKEVPYTQDMPSSIPYHRNLTTRGYRALVYSGDHDLQVPQLSTQAWIRSLNFSIVDDWRAWHLDGQAAGFTITYANKLTFATVKGGGHTAPEYQPEECFAMAQRWLDNKPL
;
A
#
# COMPACT_ATOMS: atom_id res chain seq x y z
N MET A 1 -43.18 -8.36 -5.03
CA MET A 1 -42.09 -9.35 -5.25
C MET A 1 -40.77 -8.63 -5.04
N ARG A 2 -39.89 -9.08 -4.15
CA ARG A 2 -38.54 -8.47 -4.02
C ARG A 2 -37.74 -8.87 -5.26
N GLN A 3 -37.39 -7.91 -6.12
CA GLN A 3 -36.47 -8.16 -7.24
C GLN A 3 -35.16 -8.73 -6.70
N GLN A 4 -34.70 -9.84 -7.29
CA GLN A 4 -33.36 -10.34 -6.99
C GLN A 4 -32.32 -9.33 -7.50
N PRO A 5 -31.30 -8.99 -6.69
CA PRO A 5 -30.24 -8.11 -7.13
C PRO A 5 -29.45 -8.78 -8.26
N VAL A 6 -29.06 -7.99 -9.26
CA VAL A 6 -28.24 -8.46 -10.41
C VAL A 6 -26.87 -8.96 -9.95
N ILE A 7 -26.36 -8.44 -8.83
CA ILE A 7 -25.06 -8.80 -8.26
C ILE A 7 -25.27 -9.53 -6.93
N ASN A 8 -24.74 -10.76 -6.86
CA ASN A 8 -24.75 -11.59 -5.65
C ASN A 8 -23.50 -11.33 -4.79
N LEU A 9 -23.38 -10.12 -4.24
CA LEU A 9 -22.22 -9.73 -3.44
C LEU A 9 -22.12 -10.60 -2.17
N LYS A 10 -20.95 -11.20 -1.94
CA LYS A 10 -20.67 -12.03 -0.74
C LYS A 10 -19.82 -11.32 0.31
N GLY A 11 -18.98 -10.40 -0.13
CA GLY A 11 -17.99 -9.74 0.69
C GLY A 11 -16.92 -9.09 -0.17
N TYR A 12 -15.86 -8.61 0.46
CA TYR A 12 -14.72 -7.99 -0.20
C TYR A 12 -13.42 -8.27 0.55
N LEU A 13 -12.31 -8.20 -0.19
CA LEU A 13 -10.96 -8.21 0.37
C LEU A 13 -10.28 -6.91 -0.03
N VAL A 14 -9.48 -6.33 0.87
CA VAL A 14 -8.66 -5.15 0.58
C VAL A 14 -7.29 -5.31 1.23
N GLY A 15 -6.24 -5.10 0.45
CA GLY A 15 -4.84 -5.14 0.88
C GLY A 15 -4.25 -3.75 0.99
N ASN A 16 -3.58 -3.45 2.10
CA ASN A 16 -2.91 -2.18 2.38
C ASN A 16 -3.76 -0.95 1.98
N PRO A 17 -5.03 -0.86 2.44
CA PRO A 17 -5.97 0.08 1.88
C PRO A 17 -5.71 1.51 2.35
N ILE A 18 -5.55 2.44 1.42
CA ILE A 18 -5.74 3.88 1.70
C ILE A 18 -7.22 4.08 1.99
N THR A 19 -7.53 4.57 3.18
CA THR A 19 -8.91 4.70 3.68
C THR A 19 -9.25 6.09 4.16
N ASP A 20 -8.36 6.73 4.90
CA ASP A 20 -8.60 8.01 5.55
C ASP A 20 -7.25 8.63 5.89
N PRO A 21 -6.90 9.79 5.31
CA PRO A 21 -5.60 10.43 5.52
C PRO A 21 -5.27 10.68 6.99
N LYS A 22 -6.28 10.83 7.86
CA LYS A 22 -6.04 10.97 9.30
C LYS A 22 -5.36 9.74 9.88
N PHE A 23 -5.66 8.54 9.40
CA PHE A 23 -4.99 7.33 9.86
C PHE A 23 -3.77 7.02 9.00
N ASP A 24 -3.92 7.08 7.68
CA ASP A 24 -2.89 6.59 6.74
C ASP A 24 -1.60 7.40 6.84
N GLU A 25 -1.69 8.73 7.01
CA GLU A 25 -0.51 9.58 7.13
C GLU A 25 0.03 9.63 8.57
N ASN A 26 -0.85 9.75 9.57
CA ASN A 26 -0.38 9.92 10.96
C ASN A 26 0.31 8.67 11.53
N TYR A 27 0.06 7.49 10.97
CA TYR A 27 0.72 6.26 11.40
C TYR A 27 2.03 5.99 10.67
N LYS A 28 2.44 6.80 9.68
CA LYS A 28 3.77 6.68 9.05
C LYS A 28 4.88 6.98 10.06
N ILE A 29 4.73 8.01 10.89
CA ILE A 29 5.74 8.40 11.89
C ILE A 29 6.03 7.29 12.92
N PRO A 30 5.04 6.75 13.66
CA PRO A 30 5.31 5.63 14.58
C PRO A 30 5.76 4.36 13.86
N SER A 31 5.36 4.14 12.61
CA SER A 31 5.83 2.97 11.84
C SER A 31 7.28 3.13 11.40
N ALA A 32 7.68 4.32 10.95
CA ALA A 32 9.07 4.63 10.63
C ALA A 32 9.98 4.47 11.86
N HIS A 33 9.50 4.86 13.04
CA HIS A 33 10.19 4.59 14.30
C HIS A 33 10.28 3.10 14.59
N GLY A 34 9.18 2.36 14.46
CA GLY A 34 9.15 0.90 14.66
C GLY A 34 10.05 0.11 13.70
N PHE A 35 10.27 0.61 12.49
CA PHE A 35 11.20 0.03 11.52
C PHE A 35 12.66 0.50 11.71
N GLY A 36 12.94 1.41 12.65
CA GLY A 36 14.28 1.93 12.90
C GLY A 36 14.78 2.94 11.86
N ILE A 37 13.87 3.52 11.06
CA ILE A 37 14.19 4.55 10.06
C ILE A 37 14.47 5.90 10.73
N ILE A 38 13.74 6.20 11.81
CA ILE A 38 13.94 7.40 12.62
C ILE A 38 14.31 7.03 14.05
N SER A 39 15.16 7.83 14.69
CA SER A 39 15.62 7.59 16.06
C SER A 39 14.57 7.99 17.10
N ASP A 40 14.77 7.54 18.35
CA ASP A 40 13.95 7.94 19.51
C ASP A 40 13.85 9.46 19.65
N GLN A 41 14.97 10.18 19.47
CA GLN A 41 14.99 11.65 19.60
C GLN A 41 14.14 12.34 18.53
N ILE A 42 14.17 11.84 17.29
CA ILE A 42 13.35 12.38 16.19
C ILE A 42 11.88 12.07 16.47
N TYR A 43 11.57 10.83 16.89
CA TYR A 43 10.22 10.42 17.20
C TYR A 43 9.62 11.21 18.38
N GLU A 44 10.36 11.38 19.48
CA GLU A 44 9.96 12.18 20.63
C GLU A 44 9.76 13.66 20.27
N ALA A 45 10.65 14.22 19.43
CA ALA A 45 10.50 15.57 18.92
C ALA A 45 9.23 15.72 18.07
N ALA A 46 8.92 14.74 17.21
CA ALA A 46 7.71 14.74 16.40
C ALA A 46 6.47 14.68 17.30
N MET A 47 6.43 13.74 18.25
CA MET A 47 5.33 13.60 19.22
C MET A 47 5.09 14.89 20.00
N LYS A 48 6.16 15.53 20.49
CA LYS A 48 6.10 16.77 21.27
C LYS A 48 5.61 17.96 20.45
N ASN A 49 6.17 18.17 19.26
CA ASN A 49 5.95 19.38 18.48
C ASN A 49 4.70 19.29 17.59
N CYS A 50 4.35 18.09 17.09
CA CYS A 50 3.22 17.86 16.20
C CYS A 50 1.95 17.35 16.92
N LYS A 51 2.07 16.88 18.17
CA LYS A 51 0.93 16.48 19.02
C LYS A 51 0.00 15.45 18.34
N GLY A 52 0.59 14.52 17.58
CA GLY A 52 -0.14 13.46 16.88
C GLY A 52 -0.83 13.88 15.58
N ASN A 53 -0.63 15.12 15.10
CA ASN A 53 -1.02 15.53 13.76
C ASN A 53 0.23 15.83 12.91
N TYR A 54 0.62 14.85 12.11
CA TYR A 54 1.78 14.86 11.23
C TYR A 54 1.43 15.24 9.77
N VAL A 55 0.15 15.51 9.50
CA VAL A 55 -0.32 15.90 8.16
C VAL A 55 -0.24 17.42 7.98
N ASN A 56 -0.73 18.14 8.98
CA ASN A 56 -0.85 19.60 8.92
C ASN A 56 -0.02 20.21 10.06
N PRO A 57 1.27 20.51 9.84
CA PRO A 57 2.12 21.09 10.87
C PRO A 57 1.54 22.44 11.34
N THR A 58 1.37 22.57 12.66
CA THR A 58 0.75 23.77 13.27
C THR A 58 1.77 24.82 13.70
N ASN A 59 3.06 24.48 13.66
CA ASN A 59 4.18 25.32 14.08
C ASN A 59 5.45 24.92 13.35
N GLN A 60 6.44 25.82 13.37
CA GLN A 60 7.71 25.66 12.68
C GLN A 60 8.50 24.42 13.16
N LEU A 61 8.56 24.16 14.48
CA LEU A 61 9.29 23.02 15.01
C LEU A 61 8.71 21.68 14.54
N CYS A 62 7.38 21.59 14.39
CA CYS A 62 6.75 20.41 13.81
C CYS A 62 7.14 20.26 12.33
N ALA A 63 7.09 21.35 11.54
CA ALA A 63 7.45 21.32 10.13
C ALA A 63 8.92 20.86 9.93
N GLU A 64 9.86 21.40 10.70
CA GLU A 64 11.29 21.04 10.63
C GLU A 64 11.54 19.56 10.99
N VAL A 65 10.85 19.05 12.01
CA VAL A 65 10.96 17.63 12.37
C VAL A 65 10.36 16.74 11.28
N LEU A 66 9.21 17.11 10.71
CA LEU A 66 8.59 16.34 9.62
C LEU A 66 9.46 16.34 8.36
N GLU A 67 10.08 17.48 8.00
CA GLU A 67 11.04 17.55 6.89
C GLU A 67 12.23 16.59 7.11
N THR A 68 12.71 16.50 8.35
CA THR A 68 13.78 15.54 8.71
C THR A 68 13.31 14.09 8.52
N VAL A 69 12.08 13.77 8.96
CA VAL A 69 11.50 12.43 8.78
C VAL A 69 11.31 12.11 7.30
N ASP A 70 10.74 13.03 6.52
CA ASP A 70 10.50 12.86 5.09
C ASP A 70 11.82 12.65 4.33
N SER A 71 12.87 13.38 4.71
CA SER A 71 14.21 13.19 4.17
C SER A 71 14.73 11.77 4.41
N LEU A 72 14.58 11.23 5.63
CA LEU A 72 15.01 9.87 5.97
C LEU A 72 14.17 8.79 5.27
N ILE A 73 12.84 8.94 5.24
CA ILE A 73 11.94 8.04 4.51
C ILE A 73 12.27 8.06 3.02
N SER A 74 12.65 9.22 2.47
CA SER A 74 13.04 9.33 1.06
C SER A 74 14.27 8.51 0.71
N GLU A 75 15.07 8.02 1.67
CA GLU A 75 16.26 7.20 1.37
C GLU A 75 15.94 5.71 1.17
N ILE A 76 14.71 5.28 1.48
CA ILE A 76 14.31 3.86 1.43
C ILE A 76 13.20 3.58 0.40
N ALA A 77 12.89 2.30 0.19
CA ALA A 77 11.70 1.86 -0.52
C ALA A 77 10.50 1.80 0.44
N ASP A 78 9.69 2.86 0.48
CA ASP A 78 8.55 2.97 1.39
C ASP A 78 7.45 1.90 1.15
N ALA A 79 7.30 1.40 -0.08
CA ALA A 79 6.39 0.29 -0.39
C ALA A 79 6.84 -1.06 0.20
N HIS A 80 8.12 -1.22 0.53
CA HIS A 80 8.63 -2.37 1.28
C HIS A 80 9.99 -2.03 1.90
N VAL A 81 10.01 -1.71 3.21
CA VAL A 81 11.18 -1.06 3.84
C VAL A 81 12.49 -1.87 3.81
N LEU A 82 12.43 -3.20 3.66
CA LEU A 82 13.61 -4.06 3.53
C LEU A 82 14.21 -4.14 2.11
N TYR A 83 13.52 -3.63 1.09
CA TYR A 83 13.96 -3.75 -0.30
C TYR A 83 14.81 -2.55 -0.71
N LYS A 84 15.64 -2.75 -1.74
CA LYS A 84 16.41 -1.66 -2.35
C LYS A 84 15.48 -0.59 -2.89
N LYS A 85 15.85 0.68 -2.69
CA LYS A 85 15.19 1.80 -3.37
C LYS A 85 15.53 1.73 -4.85
N CYS A 86 14.52 1.47 -5.67
CA CYS A 86 14.65 1.29 -7.12
C CYS A 86 14.03 2.46 -7.86
N VAL A 87 14.58 2.81 -9.03
CA VAL A 87 13.92 3.73 -9.96
C VAL A 87 12.60 3.09 -10.37
N VAL A 88 11.51 3.82 -10.18
CA VAL A 88 10.20 3.39 -10.64
C VAL A 88 10.13 3.70 -12.14
N ALA A 89 9.76 2.72 -12.95
CA ALA A 89 9.56 2.85 -14.39
C ALA A 89 8.32 3.73 -14.69
N ILE A 90 8.40 5.01 -14.37
CA ILE A 90 7.42 6.05 -14.64
C ILE A 90 8.14 7.16 -15.40
N PRO A 91 7.59 7.66 -16.51
CA PRO A 91 8.07 8.90 -17.10
C PRO A 91 7.71 10.06 -16.15
N GLU A 92 8.68 10.57 -15.39
CA GLU A 92 8.51 11.80 -14.62
C GLU A 92 9.44 12.90 -15.15
N PRO A 93 9.01 14.18 -15.12
CA PRO A 93 9.93 15.31 -15.13
C PRO A 93 10.75 15.24 -13.83
N ILE A 94 12.07 15.14 -13.96
CA ILE A 94 12.98 15.08 -12.82
C ILE A 94 12.97 16.44 -12.10
N ASP A 95 12.61 16.45 -10.82
CA ASP A 95 12.80 17.59 -9.92
C ASP A 95 14.31 17.81 -9.68
N ASP A 96 14.79 19.04 -9.88
CA ASP A 96 16.20 19.44 -9.78
C ASP A 96 16.81 19.16 -8.38
N ALA A 97 15.98 19.06 -7.34
CA ALA A 97 16.43 18.70 -5.98
C ALA A 97 16.87 17.24 -5.88
N ILE A 98 16.17 16.32 -6.54
CA ILE A 98 16.51 14.89 -6.60
C ILE A 98 17.80 14.68 -7.41
N ARG A 99 17.98 15.48 -8.46
CA ARG A 99 19.17 15.46 -9.32
C ARG A 99 20.47 15.66 -8.53
N ARG A 100 20.48 16.50 -7.49
CA ARG A 100 21.73 16.78 -6.73
C ARG A 100 22.19 15.65 -5.81
N LYS A 101 21.30 14.79 -5.32
CA LYS A 101 21.65 13.70 -4.38
C LYS A 101 22.07 12.41 -5.10
N PHE A 102 21.63 12.21 -6.35
CA PHE A 102 22.00 11.05 -7.18
C PHE A 102 23.27 11.24 -8.03
N LEU A 103 23.91 12.42 -7.99
CA LEU A 103 25.09 12.76 -8.82
C LEU A 103 26.42 12.09 -8.41
N LEU A 104 26.38 10.92 -7.77
CA LEU A 104 27.57 10.09 -7.60
C LEU A 104 27.59 8.82 -8.44
N GLU A 105 26.52 8.43 -9.14
CA GLU A 105 26.60 7.34 -10.11
C GLU A 105 25.50 7.46 -11.20
N GLU A 106 25.99 7.71 -12.42
CA GLU A 106 25.36 7.59 -13.74
C GLU A 106 24.30 8.62 -14.21
N SER A 107 24.65 9.22 -15.34
CA SER A 107 23.87 10.12 -16.17
C SER A 107 22.75 9.39 -16.92
N ILE A 108 21.50 9.81 -16.72
CA ILE A 108 20.35 9.37 -17.52
C ILE A 108 20.06 10.44 -18.57
N GLU A 109 20.23 10.09 -19.85
CA GLU A 109 19.78 10.92 -20.98
C GLU A 109 18.26 10.85 -21.14
N PRO A 110 17.61 11.97 -21.53
CA PRO A 110 16.17 12.01 -21.72
C PRO A 110 15.79 11.51 -23.11
N ASN A 111 14.95 10.47 -23.20
CA ASN A 111 13.84 10.40 -24.16
C ASN A 111 12.97 9.13 -23.95
N GLU A 112 11.69 9.38 -23.70
CA GLU A 112 10.47 8.63 -24.08
C GLU A 112 10.29 7.13 -23.75
N ALA A 113 11.26 6.44 -23.16
CA ALA A 113 11.06 5.11 -22.55
C ALA A 113 11.17 5.19 -21.01
N PRO A 114 10.46 4.34 -20.23
CA PRO A 114 10.75 4.24 -18.81
C PRO A 114 12.22 3.87 -18.62
N GLY A 115 12.92 4.63 -17.78
CA GLY A 115 14.32 4.37 -17.45
C GLY A 115 14.49 2.90 -17.05
N ARG A 116 15.45 2.22 -17.67
CA ARG A 116 15.67 0.77 -17.46
C ARG A 116 16.18 0.54 -16.03
N PRO A 117 15.43 -0.15 -15.15
CA PRO A 117 15.93 -0.52 -13.84
C PRO A 117 17.03 -1.59 -13.96
N THR A 118 17.85 -1.72 -12.92
CA THR A 118 18.77 -2.85 -12.80
C THR A 118 17.99 -4.15 -12.62
N VAL A 119 18.57 -5.29 -13.02
CA VAL A 119 17.87 -6.59 -13.00
C VAL A 119 17.56 -7.07 -11.58
N ASP A 120 18.36 -6.65 -10.60
CA ASP A 120 18.16 -6.95 -9.18
C ASP A 120 17.10 -6.07 -8.50
N CYS A 121 16.57 -5.07 -9.21
CA CYS A 121 15.49 -4.24 -8.72
C CYS A 121 14.13 -4.88 -8.99
N PHE A 122 13.25 -4.87 -7.98
CA PHE A 122 11.88 -5.42 -8.11
C PHE A 122 11.08 -4.72 -9.23
N THR A 123 11.37 -3.45 -9.51
CA THR A 123 10.75 -2.67 -10.60
C THR A 123 11.16 -3.13 -12.00
N TYR A 124 12.17 -3.99 -12.13
CA TYR A 124 12.54 -4.61 -13.41
C TYR A 124 11.38 -5.42 -14.00
N GLY A 125 10.58 -6.08 -13.14
CA GLY A 125 9.36 -6.76 -13.58
C GLY A 125 8.36 -5.80 -14.25
N TYR A 126 8.27 -4.55 -13.79
CA TYR A 126 7.40 -3.53 -14.38
C TYR A 126 7.94 -3.05 -15.73
N TYR A 127 9.25 -2.94 -15.87
CA TYR A 127 9.90 -2.65 -17.15
C TYR A 127 9.62 -3.76 -18.18
N LEU A 128 9.73 -5.04 -17.78
CA LEU A 128 9.38 -6.16 -18.64
C LEU A 128 7.89 -6.16 -19.00
N ALA A 129 7.01 -5.85 -18.04
CA ALA A 129 5.57 -5.73 -18.29
C ALA A 129 5.26 -4.65 -19.33
N TYR A 130 5.96 -3.50 -19.29
CA TYR A 130 5.83 -2.45 -20.30
C TYR A 130 6.18 -2.94 -21.71
N LEU A 131 7.32 -3.63 -21.87
CA LEU A 131 7.72 -4.20 -23.15
C LEU A 131 6.72 -5.26 -23.64
N TRP A 132 6.29 -6.14 -22.73
CA TRP A 132 5.35 -7.22 -23.05
C TRP A 132 3.99 -6.66 -23.47
N MET A 133 3.43 -5.69 -22.72
CA MET A 133 2.13 -5.09 -23.00
C MET A 133 2.11 -4.24 -24.27
N ASN A 134 3.24 -3.66 -24.67
CA ASN A 134 3.35 -2.88 -25.91
C ASN A 134 3.79 -3.71 -27.13
N ASN A 135 4.13 -4.99 -26.94
CA ASN A 135 4.42 -5.87 -28.06
C ASN A 135 3.17 -6.10 -28.94
N LYS A 136 3.33 -5.96 -30.27
CA LYS A 136 2.23 -6.14 -31.23
C LYS A 136 1.51 -7.48 -31.06
N MET A 137 2.25 -8.59 -30.93
CA MET A 137 1.66 -9.92 -30.78
C MET A 137 0.86 -10.03 -29.48
N THR A 138 1.35 -9.46 -28.38
CA THR A 138 0.61 -9.40 -27.11
C THR A 138 -0.68 -8.61 -27.27
N ARG A 139 -0.61 -7.43 -27.89
CA ARG A 139 -1.78 -6.56 -28.11
C ARG A 139 -2.82 -7.21 -29.01
N ASP A 140 -2.39 -7.87 -30.07
CA ASP A 140 -3.25 -8.64 -30.97
C ASP A 140 -3.92 -9.80 -30.21
N ALA A 141 -3.15 -10.54 -29.39
CA ALA A 141 -3.66 -11.64 -28.57
C ALA A 141 -4.68 -11.18 -27.50
N LEU A 142 -4.44 -10.01 -26.89
CA LEU A 142 -5.37 -9.34 -25.96
C LEU A 142 -6.52 -8.63 -26.68
N ARG A 143 -6.56 -8.66 -28.02
CA ARG A 143 -7.57 -8.03 -28.88
C ARG A 143 -7.71 -6.52 -28.68
N ILE A 144 -6.59 -5.84 -28.43
CA ILE A 144 -6.53 -4.38 -28.37
C ILE A 144 -6.71 -3.84 -29.78
N LYS A 145 -7.79 -3.10 -30.04
CA LYS A 145 -8.08 -2.55 -31.36
C LYS A 145 -7.05 -1.50 -31.73
N GLU A 146 -6.44 -1.66 -32.90
CA GLU A 146 -5.50 -0.69 -33.45
C GLU A 146 -6.16 0.70 -33.55
N GLY A 147 -5.41 1.75 -33.20
CA GLY A 147 -5.90 3.13 -33.16
C GLY A 147 -6.75 3.53 -31.94
N THR A 148 -7.10 2.61 -31.04
CA THR A 148 -7.91 2.95 -29.84
C THR A 148 -7.09 3.34 -28.62
N VAL A 149 -5.97 2.65 -28.41
CA VAL A 149 -5.02 2.91 -27.33
C VAL A 149 -3.66 2.99 -28.00
N GLY A 150 -2.92 4.08 -27.81
CA GLY A 150 -1.56 4.20 -28.31
C GLY A 150 -0.63 3.28 -27.53
N GLU A 151 -0.04 3.83 -26.47
CA GLU A 151 0.88 3.15 -25.58
C GLU A 151 0.18 2.65 -24.32
N TRP A 152 0.56 1.45 -23.87
CA TRP A 152 0.25 0.99 -22.52
C TRP A 152 1.31 1.52 -21.55
N VAL A 153 0.85 2.16 -20.48
CA VAL A 153 1.67 2.58 -19.35
C VAL A 153 1.05 2.03 -18.07
N ARG A 154 1.88 1.54 -17.12
CA ARG A 154 1.39 0.90 -15.88
C ARG A 154 0.56 1.86 -15.04
N CYS A 155 1.06 3.08 -14.82
CA CYS A 155 0.41 4.11 -14.01
C CYS A 155 0.44 5.45 -14.77
N LYS A 156 -0.72 5.91 -15.24
CA LYS A 156 -0.86 7.24 -15.85
C LYS A 156 -1.12 8.28 -14.77
N LYS A 157 -0.13 9.14 -14.46
CA LYS A 157 -0.26 10.19 -13.42
C LYS A 157 -1.22 11.32 -13.82
N GLU A 158 -1.33 11.60 -15.12
CA GLU A 158 -2.09 12.74 -15.66
C GLU A 158 -3.57 12.42 -15.90
N VAL A 159 -4.16 11.50 -15.14
CA VAL A 159 -5.61 11.27 -15.21
C VAL A 159 -6.29 12.38 -14.40
N PRO A 160 -7.20 13.18 -14.98
CA PRO A 160 -7.96 14.17 -14.23
C PRO A 160 -8.79 13.47 -13.15
N TYR A 161 -8.37 13.60 -11.90
CA TYR A 161 -8.99 12.95 -10.75
C TYR A 161 -9.15 13.94 -9.60
N THR A 162 -10.38 14.13 -9.14
CA THR A 162 -10.70 14.95 -7.97
C THR A 162 -10.96 14.04 -6.78
N GLN A 163 -10.22 14.22 -5.69
CA GLN A 163 -10.47 13.54 -4.43
C GLN A 163 -11.66 14.20 -3.71
N ASP A 164 -12.87 13.74 -4.00
CA ASP A 164 -14.12 14.20 -3.39
C ASP A 164 -14.64 13.30 -2.25
N MET A 165 -14.00 12.14 -2.05
CA MET A 165 -14.27 11.22 -0.95
C MET A 165 -13.10 11.24 0.05
N PRO A 166 -13.23 11.95 1.19
CA PRO A 166 -12.15 12.09 2.15
C PRO A 166 -11.89 10.83 3.00
N SER A 167 -12.88 9.92 3.08
CA SER A 167 -12.78 8.71 3.89
C SER A 167 -13.66 7.59 3.34
N SER A 168 -13.12 6.37 3.26
CA SER A 168 -13.84 5.16 2.89
C SER A 168 -14.36 4.35 4.10
N ILE A 169 -13.96 4.72 5.33
CA ILE A 169 -14.36 4.05 6.58
C ILE A 169 -15.90 3.94 6.72
N PRO A 170 -16.73 4.97 6.40
CA PRO A 170 -18.18 4.84 6.49
C PRO A 170 -18.74 3.73 5.60
N TYR A 171 -18.12 3.45 4.46
CA TYR A 171 -18.54 2.37 3.54
C TYR A 171 -18.16 0.99 4.09
N HIS A 172 -16.97 0.85 4.67
CA HIS A 172 -16.59 -0.37 5.40
C HIS A 172 -17.58 -0.67 6.52
N ARG A 173 -17.97 0.34 7.31
CA ARG A 173 -18.98 0.21 8.37
C ARG A 173 -20.35 -0.20 7.83
N ASN A 174 -20.82 0.44 6.75
CA ASN A 174 -22.11 0.14 6.14
C ASN A 174 -22.18 -1.30 5.65
N LEU A 175 -21.18 -1.75 4.88
CA LEU A 175 -21.16 -3.09 4.30
C LEU A 175 -21.08 -4.18 5.37
N THR A 176 -20.22 -4.01 6.37
CA THR A 176 -20.07 -4.98 7.46
C THR A 176 -21.30 -5.04 8.36
N THR A 177 -21.97 -3.91 8.62
CA THR A 177 -23.24 -3.86 9.36
C THR A 177 -24.38 -4.58 8.61
N ARG A 178 -24.32 -4.61 7.28
CA ARG A 178 -25.25 -5.38 6.43
C ARG A 178 -24.91 -6.88 6.38
N GLY A 179 -23.85 -7.32 7.06
CA GLY A 179 -23.45 -8.71 7.17
C GLY A 179 -22.58 -9.22 6.01
N TYR A 180 -22.05 -8.33 5.16
CA TYR A 180 -21.04 -8.69 4.17
C TYR A 180 -19.71 -8.96 4.86
N ARG A 181 -19.07 -10.07 4.49
CA ARG A 181 -17.77 -10.43 5.05
C ARG A 181 -16.67 -9.54 4.48
N ALA A 182 -15.76 -9.10 5.33
CA ALA A 182 -14.61 -8.29 4.94
C ALA A 182 -13.33 -8.98 5.42
N LEU A 183 -12.34 -9.08 4.54
CA LEU A 183 -10.96 -9.36 4.92
C LEU A 183 -10.12 -8.14 4.57
N VAL A 184 -9.59 -7.49 5.59
CA VAL A 184 -8.60 -6.43 5.43
C VAL A 184 -7.25 -7.05 5.75
N TYR A 185 -6.26 -6.83 4.89
CA TYR A 185 -4.91 -7.30 5.18
C TYR A 185 -3.86 -6.24 4.90
N SER A 186 -2.72 -6.35 5.57
CA SER A 186 -1.58 -5.46 5.36
C SER A 186 -0.27 -6.24 5.35
N GLY A 187 0.57 -6.02 4.35
CA GLY A 187 1.99 -6.34 4.47
C GLY A 187 2.61 -5.59 5.65
N ASP A 188 3.31 -6.29 6.53
CA ASP A 188 3.85 -5.70 7.77
C ASP A 188 5.14 -4.89 7.57
N HIS A 189 5.67 -4.82 6.34
CA HIS A 189 6.81 -4.00 5.94
C HIS A 189 6.43 -2.86 4.97
N ASP A 190 5.14 -2.57 4.82
CA ASP A 190 4.65 -1.39 4.11
C ASP A 190 4.74 -0.14 4.99
N LEU A 191 5.39 0.92 4.50
CA LEU A 191 5.39 2.24 5.12
C LEU A 191 4.47 3.24 4.40
N GLN A 192 4.04 2.95 3.16
CA GLN A 192 3.07 3.80 2.45
C GLN A 192 1.71 3.76 3.13
N VAL A 193 1.24 2.57 3.50
CA VAL A 193 0.03 2.34 4.29
C VAL A 193 0.34 1.34 5.40
N PRO A 194 0.96 1.81 6.50
CA PRO A 194 1.42 0.91 7.53
C PRO A 194 0.29 0.11 8.14
N GLN A 195 0.56 -1.15 8.50
CA GLN A 195 -0.43 -2.01 9.14
C GLN A 195 -1.04 -1.37 10.41
N LEU A 196 -0.28 -0.50 11.10
CA LEU A 196 -0.77 0.29 12.24
C LEU A 196 -1.89 1.27 11.86
N SER A 197 -1.83 1.91 10.69
CA SER A 197 -2.92 2.76 10.19
C SER A 197 -4.19 1.94 10.00
N THR A 198 -4.02 0.73 9.44
CA THR A 198 -5.11 -0.19 9.15
C THR A 198 -5.77 -0.69 10.43
N GLN A 199 -4.97 -1.10 11.42
CA GLN A 199 -5.48 -1.44 12.75
C GLN A 199 -6.24 -0.27 13.38
N ALA A 200 -5.72 0.95 13.28
CA ALA A 200 -6.30 2.11 13.93
C ALA A 200 -7.68 2.47 13.38
N TRP A 201 -7.86 2.48 12.06
CA TRP A 201 -9.19 2.76 11.50
C TRP A 201 -10.17 1.61 11.74
N ILE A 202 -9.72 0.35 11.72
CA ILE A 202 -10.58 -0.80 12.06
C ILE A 202 -11.06 -0.70 13.51
N ARG A 203 -10.16 -0.37 14.44
CA ARG A 203 -10.50 -0.12 15.85
C ARG A 203 -11.53 1.00 16.01
N SER A 204 -11.47 2.04 15.16
CA SER A 204 -12.44 3.15 15.19
C SER A 204 -13.88 2.72 14.86
N LEU A 205 -14.08 1.56 14.20
CA LEU A 205 -15.42 1.01 13.94
C LEU A 205 -16.14 0.58 15.22
N ASN A 206 -15.37 0.27 16.28
CA ASN A 206 -15.83 -0.17 17.59
C ASN A 206 -16.66 -1.46 17.55
N PHE A 207 -16.22 -2.44 16.76
CA PHE A 207 -16.81 -3.77 16.75
C PHE A 207 -16.22 -4.65 17.86
N SER A 208 -17.04 -5.56 18.41
CA SER A 208 -16.57 -6.53 19.40
C SER A 208 -15.63 -7.55 18.78
N ILE A 209 -14.56 -7.88 19.49
CA ILE A 209 -13.61 -8.94 19.10
C ILE A 209 -14.26 -10.29 19.39
N VAL A 210 -14.18 -11.23 18.45
CA VAL A 210 -14.69 -12.60 18.59
C VAL A 210 -13.59 -13.66 18.50
N ASP A 211 -12.43 -13.32 17.94
CA ASP A 211 -11.20 -14.12 17.95
C ASP A 211 -10.04 -13.14 18.14
N ASP A 212 -9.35 -13.24 19.27
CA ASP A 212 -8.32 -12.28 19.69
C ASP A 212 -7.03 -12.43 18.87
N TRP A 213 -6.14 -11.45 18.99
CA TRP A 213 -4.90 -11.37 18.23
C TRP A 213 -4.05 -12.64 18.36
N ARG A 214 -3.84 -13.34 17.24
CA ARG A 214 -3.07 -14.58 17.19
C ARG A 214 -2.31 -14.73 15.88
N ALA A 215 -1.31 -15.60 15.86
CA ALA A 215 -0.64 -15.96 14.62
C ALA A 215 -1.57 -16.81 13.71
N TRP A 216 -1.48 -16.60 12.41
CA TRP A 216 -2.00 -17.53 11.40
C TRP A 216 -0.82 -18.19 10.69
N HIS A 217 -1.00 -19.45 10.31
CA HIS A 217 0.12 -20.30 9.88
C HIS A 217 -0.05 -20.81 8.45
N LEU A 218 1.07 -20.94 7.75
CA LEU A 218 1.21 -21.67 6.49
C LEU A 218 2.47 -22.55 6.62
N ASP A 219 2.35 -23.82 6.27
CA ASP A 219 3.46 -24.80 6.29
C ASP A 219 4.29 -24.83 7.58
N GLY A 220 3.59 -24.71 8.72
CA GLY A 220 4.20 -24.78 10.06
C GLY A 220 4.94 -23.50 10.49
N GLN A 221 4.88 -22.42 9.69
CA GLN A 221 5.45 -21.11 10.03
C GLN A 221 4.34 -20.08 10.23
N ALA A 222 4.62 -19.06 11.05
CA ALA A 222 3.74 -17.91 11.17
C ALA A 222 3.82 -17.09 9.87
N ALA A 223 2.72 -17.07 9.11
CA ALA A 223 2.58 -16.28 7.89
C ALA A 223 2.12 -14.84 8.19
N GLY A 224 1.67 -14.59 9.43
CA GLY A 224 1.33 -13.28 9.96
C GLY A 224 0.46 -13.41 11.20
N PHE A 225 -0.28 -12.36 11.51
CA PHE A 225 -1.15 -12.30 12.68
C PHE A 225 -2.56 -11.85 12.29
N THR A 226 -3.57 -12.27 13.02
CA THR A 226 -4.97 -12.01 12.67
C THR A 226 -5.83 -11.77 13.90
N ILE A 227 -6.93 -11.03 13.68
CA ILE A 227 -7.98 -10.74 14.66
C ILE A 227 -9.32 -10.70 13.93
N THR A 228 -10.37 -11.23 14.55
CA THR A 228 -11.72 -11.26 13.97
C THR A 228 -12.71 -10.51 14.84
N TYR A 229 -13.58 -9.74 14.17
CA TYR A 229 -14.63 -8.93 14.79
C TYR A 229 -16.03 -9.48 14.46
N ALA A 230 -16.98 -9.23 15.36
CA ALA A 230 -18.36 -9.73 15.29
C ALA A 230 -19.09 -9.40 13.97
N ASN A 231 -18.73 -8.29 13.32
CA ASN A 231 -19.33 -7.83 12.06
C ASN A 231 -18.76 -8.54 10.81
N LYS A 232 -18.22 -9.76 10.98
CA LYS A 232 -17.58 -10.55 9.92
C LYS A 232 -16.43 -9.81 9.23
N LEU A 233 -15.72 -8.98 9.99
CA LEU A 233 -14.49 -8.33 9.57
C LEU A 233 -13.33 -9.10 10.20
N THR A 234 -12.42 -9.58 9.36
CA THR A 234 -11.13 -10.12 9.78
C THR A 234 -10.04 -9.16 9.34
N PHE A 235 -9.12 -8.84 10.24
CA PHE A 235 -7.86 -8.19 9.88
C PHE A 235 -6.73 -9.22 9.93
N ALA A 236 -5.79 -9.14 8.98
CA ALA A 236 -4.60 -9.98 8.98
C ALA A 236 -3.36 -9.20 8.54
N THR A 237 -2.21 -9.45 9.17
CA THR A 237 -0.92 -9.06 8.60
C THR A 237 -0.38 -10.18 7.72
N VAL A 238 0.45 -9.81 6.74
CA VAL A 238 1.26 -10.74 5.95
C VAL A 238 2.72 -10.47 6.27
N LYS A 239 3.37 -11.43 6.95
CA LYS A 239 4.72 -11.29 7.47
C LYS A 239 5.74 -11.27 6.33
N GLY A 240 6.50 -10.19 6.21
CA GLY A 240 7.42 -9.95 5.10
C GLY A 240 6.72 -9.43 3.84
N GLY A 241 5.46 -9.01 3.95
CA GLY A 241 4.73 -8.36 2.85
C GLY A 241 5.00 -6.86 2.82
N GLY A 242 5.07 -6.30 1.62
CA GLY A 242 5.03 -4.84 1.38
C GLY A 242 3.63 -4.34 1.03
N HIS A 243 3.56 -3.17 0.38
CA HIS A 243 2.32 -2.51 -0.03
C HIS A 243 1.47 -3.39 -0.96
N THR A 244 2.11 -3.94 -1.99
CA THR A 244 1.55 -4.98 -2.86
C THR A 244 1.89 -6.35 -2.30
N ALA A 245 1.40 -6.69 -1.10
CA ALA A 245 1.77 -7.92 -0.39
C ALA A 245 1.85 -9.21 -1.26
N PRO A 246 0.96 -9.47 -2.23
CA PRO A 246 1.06 -10.63 -3.11
C PRO A 246 2.28 -10.66 -4.04
N GLU A 247 2.90 -9.51 -4.34
CA GLU A 247 4.15 -9.45 -5.10
C GLU A 247 5.36 -9.91 -4.26
N TYR A 248 5.28 -9.77 -2.94
CA TYR A 248 6.38 -10.10 -2.00
C TYR A 248 6.20 -11.46 -1.31
N GLN A 249 4.96 -11.83 -0.99
CA GLN A 249 4.60 -13.06 -0.26
C GLN A 249 3.44 -13.77 -1.00
N PRO A 250 3.68 -14.32 -2.21
CA PRO A 250 2.63 -14.85 -3.07
C PRO A 250 1.94 -16.08 -2.48
N GLU A 251 2.68 -16.97 -1.82
CA GLU A 251 2.16 -18.22 -1.26
C GLU A 251 1.21 -17.93 -0.08
N GLU A 252 1.64 -17.06 0.83
CA GLU A 252 0.88 -16.57 1.98
C GLU A 252 -0.39 -15.84 1.52
N CYS A 253 -0.27 -14.93 0.56
CA CYS A 253 -1.41 -14.17 0.05
C CYS A 253 -2.42 -15.08 -0.66
N PHE A 254 -1.95 -16.05 -1.45
CA PHE A 254 -2.81 -17.03 -2.08
C PHE A 254 -3.55 -17.89 -1.05
N ALA A 255 -2.84 -18.42 -0.06
CA ALA A 255 -3.44 -19.23 1.00
C ALA A 255 -4.49 -18.44 1.80
N MET A 256 -4.18 -17.18 2.15
CA MET A 256 -5.11 -16.28 2.83
C MET A 256 -6.38 -16.03 1.98
N ALA A 257 -6.23 -15.71 0.70
CA ALA A 257 -7.34 -15.48 -0.20
C ALA A 257 -8.19 -16.74 -0.40
N GLN A 258 -7.57 -17.90 -0.59
CA GLN A 258 -8.24 -19.18 -0.75
C GLN A 258 -9.04 -19.56 0.51
N ARG A 259 -8.45 -19.43 1.70
CA ARG A 259 -9.15 -19.67 2.97
C ARG A 259 -10.37 -18.77 3.11
N TRP A 260 -10.22 -17.49 2.78
CA TRP A 260 -11.35 -16.56 2.78
C TRP A 260 -12.45 -17.03 1.81
N LEU A 261 -12.12 -17.31 0.55
CA LEU A 261 -13.08 -17.77 -0.46
C LEU A 261 -13.82 -19.06 -0.03
N ASP A 262 -13.10 -19.98 0.61
CA ASP A 262 -13.64 -21.25 1.13
C ASP A 262 -14.45 -21.11 2.43
N ASN A 263 -14.53 -19.91 3.03
CA ASN A 263 -15.07 -19.69 4.37
C ASN A 263 -14.32 -20.44 5.48
N LYS A 264 -13.01 -20.62 5.32
CA LYS A 264 -12.11 -21.20 6.32
C LYS A 264 -11.44 -20.09 7.14
N PRO A 265 -11.15 -20.33 8.44
CA PRO A 265 -10.38 -19.40 9.24
C PRO A 265 -8.93 -19.30 8.74
N LEU A 266 -8.27 -18.20 9.07
CA LEU A 266 -6.81 -18.05 8.93
C LEU A 266 -6.08 -18.79 10.04
#